data_AF-A0A7K2KUR6-F1
#
_entry.id   AF-A0A7K2KUR6-F1
#
_cell.length_a   1.000
_cell.length_b   1.000
_cell.length_c   1.000
_cell.angle_alpha   90.00
_cell.angle_beta   90.00
_cell.angle_gamma   90.00
#
_symmetry.space_group_name_H-M   'P 1'
#
loop_
_entity.id
_entity.type
_entity.pdbx_description
1 polymer ?
#
loop_
_entity_poly.entity_id
_entity_poly.type
_entity_poly.pdbx_seq_one_letter_code
_entity_poly.pdbx_strand_id
1 'polypeptide(L)'
;MTDPASTGLPPARPSAPDADDNRRQVLYWRLLARLFDPEEQTALESASLAVVEDIGLPSALLDPGASVDSVVQRHPELADEFDGLMAPEPEPDGARDRAAEVRRAALASKLLLNVFSTGAGTVSAGQLARWQSDAGWLERSLGHPPGGLRGGGGAGPDGPGAGLGLGDV
;
A
#
# COMPACT_ATOMS: atom_id res chain seq x y z
N MET A 1 -8.32 -13.46 63.21
CA MET A 1 -7.29 -13.10 62.21
C MET A 1 -8.00 -13.21 60.87
N THR A 2 -8.65 -12.12 60.48
CA THR A 2 -9.59 -12.06 59.36
C THR A 2 -9.02 -11.06 58.37
N ASP A 3 -8.75 -11.53 57.15
CA ASP A 3 -8.12 -10.80 56.08
C ASP A 3 -9.13 -9.82 55.43
N PRO A 4 -8.85 -8.52 55.30
CA PRO A 4 -9.79 -7.59 54.69
C PRO A 4 -9.68 -7.60 53.16
N ALA A 5 -10.77 -8.02 52.53
CA ALA A 5 -11.26 -7.55 51.23
C ALA A 5 -10.20 -7.10 50.20
N SER A 6 -9.70 -8.06 49.41
CA SER A 6 -9.22 -7.79 48.04
C SER A 6 -10.36 -7.19 47.22
N THR A 7 -10.39 -5.86 47.14
CA THR A 7 -11.26 -5.12 46.22
C THR A 7 -10.66 -5.28 44.84
N GLY A 8 -11.07 -6.33 44.13
CA GLY A 8 -10.71 -6.53 42.73
C GLY A 8 -11.24 -5.37 41.90
N LEU A 9 -10.33 -4.56 41.35
CA LEU A 9 -10.64 -3.60 40.31
C LEU A 9 -11.35 -4.37 39.19
N PRO A 10 -12.54 -3.94 38.71
CA PRO A 10 -13.19 -4.63 37.60
C PRO A 10 -12.22 -4.69 36.41
N PRO A 11 -12.18 -5.81 35.66
CA PRO A 11 -11.34 -5.87 34.47
C PRO A 11 -11.69 -4.68 33.58
N ALA A 12 -10.66 -3.92 33.18
CA ALA A 12 -10.83 -2.82 32.25
C ALA A 12 -11.65 -3.34 31.06
N ARG A 13 -12.84 -2.76 30.83
CA ARG A 13 -13.63 -3.08 29.65
C ARG A 13 -12.71 -2.85 28.45
N PRO A 14 -12.66 -3.74 27.45
CA PRO A 14 -11.89 -3.47 26.25
C PRO A 14 -12.32 -2.09 25.74
N SER A 15 -11.35 -1.19 25.59
CA SER A 15 -11.55 0.10 24.94
C SER A 15 -12.29 -0.17 23.64
N ALA A 16 -13.38 0.58 23.38
CA ALA A 16 -14.14 0.44 22.15
C ALA A 16 -13.16 0.40 20.96
N PRO A 17 -13.31 -0.53 20.01
CA PRO A 17 -12.38 -0.65 18.89
C PRO A 17 -12.27 0.70 18.20
N ASP A 18 -11.03 1.17 18.04
CA ASP A 18 -10.73 2.48 17.44
C ASP A 18 -11.35 2.51 16.03
N ALA A 19 -12.16 3.54 15.75
CA ALA A 19 -12.90 3.65 14.50
C ALA A 19 -11.94 3.61 13.29
N ASP A 20 -10.77 4.24 13.42
CA ASP A 20 -9.77 4.26 12.35
C ASP A 20 -9.08 2.89 12.19
N ASP A 21 -8.92 2.12 13.27
CA ASP A 21 -8.44 0.74 13.17
C ASP A 21 -9.43 -0.15 12.40
N ASN A 22 -10.72 0.00 12.64
CA ASN A 22 -11.76 -0.72 11.90
C ASN A 22 -11.78 -0.31 10.42
N ARG A 23 -11.68 0.99 10.13
CA ARG A 23 -11.61 1.51 8.75
C ARG A 23 -10.40 0.93 8.00
N ARG A 24 -9.23 0.91 8.64
CA ARG A 24 -8.02 0.29 8.07
C ARG A 24 -8.21 -1.20 7.81
N GLN A 25 -8.80 -1.93 8.77
CA GLN A 25 -9.08 -3.36 8.62
C GLN A 25 -10.03 -3.66 7.44
N VAL A 26 -11.07 -2.84 7.23
CA VAL A 26 -11.99 -3.00 6.09
C VAL A 26 -11.24 -2.93 4.76
N LEU A 27 -10.35 -1.94 4.59
CA LEU A 27 -9.55 -1.77 3.38
C LEU A 27 -8.64 -2.99 3.12
N TYR A 28 -7.95 -3.48 4.15
CA TYR A 28 -7.10 -4.67 4.02
C TYR A 28 -7.90 -5.94 3.77
N TRP A 29 -9.06 -6.10 4.41
CA TRP A 29 -9.91 -7.25 4.14
C TRP A 29 -10.45 -7.26 2.72
N ARG A 30 -10.83 -6.10 2.18
CA ARG A 30 -11.20 -5.97 0.77
C ARG A 30 -10.04 -6.32 -0.16
N LEU A 31 -8.83 -5.82 0.12
CA LEU A 31 -7.64 -6.16 -0.66
C LEU A 31 -7.41 -7.68 -0.69
N LEU A 32 -7.39 -8.32 0.48
CA LEU A 32 -7.17 -9.77 0.58
C LEU A 32 -8.27 -10.53 -0.14
N ALA A 33 -9.54 -10.17 0.06
CA ALA A 33 -10.66 -10.80 -0.63
C ALA A 33 -10.47 -10.73 -2.15
N ARG A 34 -10.18 -9.54 -2.70
CA ARG A 34 -9.96 -9.33 -4.15
C ARG A 34 -8.74 -10.03 -4.73
N LEU A 35 -7.69 -10.25 -3.93
CA LEU A 35 -6.50 -10.96 -4.38
C LEU A 35 -6.72 -12.46 -4.53
N PHE A 36 -7.56 -13.05 -3.67
CA PHE A 36 -7.83 -14.48 -3.68
C PHE A 36 -9.11 -14.87 -4.43
N ASP A 37 -10.07 -13.95 -4.52
CA ASP A 37 -11.34 -14.14 -5.21
C ASP A 37 -11.71 -12.88 -6.01
N PRO A 38 -11.86 -12.97 -7.34
CA PRO A 38 -12.28 -11.82 -8.14
C PRO A 38 -13.71 -11.37 -7.81
N GLU A 39 -14.55 -12.23 -7.22
CA GLU A 39 -15.91 -11.87 -6.81
C GLU A 39 -15.88 -11.01 -5.53
N GLU A 40 -16.38 -9.78 -5.64
CA GLU A 40 -16.38 -8.83 -4.54
C GLU A 40 -17.58 -9.03 -3.62
N GLN A 41 -17.34 -9.06 -2.30
CA GLN A 41 -18.43 -9.02 -1.33
C GLN A 41 -19.02 -7.61 -1.23
N THR A 42 -20.32 -7.46 -1.51
CA THR A 42 -21.03 -6.17 -1.52
C THR A 42 -20.85 -5.36 -0.22
N ALA A 43 -20.77 -6.04 0.93
CA ALA A 43 -20.56 -5.39 2.22
C ALA A 43 -19.18 -4.74 2.33
N LEU A 44 -18.11 -5.41 1.84
CA LEU A 44 -16.76 -4.88 1.84
C LEU A 44 -16.59 -3.76 0.82
N GLU A 45 -17.24 -3.88 -0.34
CA GLU A 45 -17.30 -2.83 -1.36
C GLU A 45 -17.91 -1.54 -0.79
N SER A 46 -19.12 -1.66 -0.24
CA SER A 46 -19.85 -0.51 0.33
C SER A 46 -19.10 0.12 1.51
N ALA A 47 -18.55 -0.70 2.40
CA ALA A 47 -17.79 -0.21 3.55
C ALA A 47 -16.49 0.48 3.12
N SER A 48 -15.77 -0.07 2.15
CA SER A 48 -14.53 0.55 1.65
C SER A 48 -14.78 1.84 0.89
N LEU A 49 -15.88 1.90 0.12
CA LEU A 49 -16.30 3.13 -0.55
C LEU A 49 -16.60 4.24 0.47
N ALA A 50 -17.38 3.94 1.51
CA ALA A 50 -17.66 4.90 2.57
C ALA A 50 -16.37 5.40 3.26
N VAL A 51 -15.40 4.51 3.51
CA VAL A 51 -14.10 4.91 4.09
C VAL A 51 -13.33 5.86 3.18
N VAL A 52 -13.23 5.55 1.89
CA VAL A 52 -12.49 6.37 0.91
C VAL A 52 -13.13 7.75 0.73
N GLU A 53 -14.47 7.81 0.67
CA GLU A 53 -15.21 9.07 0.59
C GLU A 53 -15.05 9.91 1.87
N ASP A 54 -15.16 9.29 3.06
CA ASP A 54 -15.02 9.95 4.35
C ASP A 54 -13.65 10.62 4.53
N ILE A 55 -12.58 10.01 4.02
CA ILE A 55 -11.20 10.54 4.10
C ILE A 55 -10.83 11.42 2.89
N GLY A 56 -11.79 11.73 2.02
CA GLY A 56 -11.62 12.63 0.88
C GLY A 56 -10.75 12.09 -0.26
N LEU A 57 -10.59 10.77 -0.35
CA LEU A 57 -9.85 10.12 -1.44
C LEU A 57 -10.79 9.77 -2.62
N PRO A 58 -10.28 9.70 -3.86
CA PRO A 58 -11.10 9.36 -5.01
C PRO A 58 -11.49 7.88 -5.02
N SER A 59 -12.77 7.59 -5.32
CA SER A 59 -13.29 6.22 -5.44
C SER A 59 -12.59 5.39 -6.52
N ALA A 60 -11.92 6.03 -7.50
CA ALA A 60 -11.08 5.37 -8.49
C ALA A 60 -9.93 4.55 -7.88
N LEU A 61 -9.54 4.80 -6.63
CA LEU A 61 -8.60 3.95 -5.88
C LEU A 61 -9.18 2.56 -5.59
N LEU A 62 -10.50 2.42 -5.57
CA LEU A 62 -11.16 1.14 -5.30
C LEU A 62 -11.42 0.35 -6.58
N ASP A 63 -11.32 0.97 -7.75
CA ASP A 63 -11.51 0.32 -9.06
C ASP A 63 -10.28 -0.54 -9.44
N PRO A 64 -10.40 -1.88 -9.53
CA PRO A 64 -9.30 -2.73 -9.99
C PRO A 64 -8.92 -2.45 -11.46
N GLY A 65 -9.86 -1.93 -12.25
CA GLY A 65 -9.70 -1.59 -13.65
C GLY A 65 -8.93 -0.30 -13.91
N ALA A 66 -8.74 0.58 -12.92
CA ALA A 66 -7.97 1.82 -13.05
C ALA A 66 -6.46 1.60 -12.82
N SER A 67 -5.57 2.12 -13.66
CA SER A 67 -4.13 2.15 -13.34
C SER A 67 -3.84 3.26 -12.33
N VAL A 68 -2.69 3.17 -11.64
CA VAL A 68 -2.24 4.24 -10.76
C VAL A 68 -1.98 5.52 -11.55
N ASP A 69 -1.38 5.41 -12.75
CA ASP A 69 -1.21 6.56 -13.66
C ASP A 69 -2.53 7.25 -14.01
N SER A 70 -3.58 6.47 -14.27
CA SER A 70 -4.91 6.98 -14.62
C SER A 70 -5.55 7.73 -13.45
N VAL A 71 -5.31 7.26 -12.22
CA VAL A 71 -5.74 7.95 -11.00
C VAL A 71 -4.95 9.25 -10.84
N VAL A 72 -3.62 9.20 -10.87
CA VAL A 72 -2.73 10.36 -10.70
C VAL A 72 -2.93 11.40 -11.80
N GLN A 73 -3.20 10.99 -13.03
CA GLN A 73 -3.52 11.92 -14.12
C GLN A 73 -4.76 12.78 -13.80
N ARG A 74 -5.75 12.22 -13.10
CA ARG A 74 -6.96 12.93 -12.68
C ARG A 74 -6.82 13.63 -11.33
N HIS A 75 -5.93 13.12 -10.48
CA HIS A 75 -5.67 13.54 -9.10
C HIS A 75 -4.17 13.72 -8.89
N PRO A 76 -3.54 14.74 -9.52
CA PRO A 76 -2.08 14.91 -9.50
C PRO A 76 -1.52 15.08 -8.09
N GLU A 77 -2.31 15.59 -7.15
CA GLU A 77 -1.97 15.71 -5.73
C GLU A 77 -1.61 14.38 -5.06
N LEU A 78 -2.10 13.25 -5.59
CA LEU A 78 -1.79 11.93 -5.04
C LEU A 78 -0.41 11.41 -5.44
N ALA A 79 0.25 12.02 -6.43
CA ALA A 79 1.57 11.56 -6.88
C ALA A 79 2.59 11.54 -5.73
N ASP A 80 2.68 12.66 -5.02
CA ASP A 80 3.61 12.84 -3.89
C ASP A 80 3.27 11.92 -2.71
N GLU A 81 1.99 11.54 -2.57
CA GLU A 81 1.54 10.65 -1.48
C GLU A 81 1.90 9.19 -1.72
N PHE A 82 2.10 8.77 -2.98
CA PHE A 82 2.54 7.42 -3.29
C PHE A 82 4.04 7.23 -3.11
N ASP A 83 4.84 8.29 -3.21
CA ASP A 83 6.29 8.22 -3.08
C ASP A 83 6.68 7.97 -1.61
N GLY A 84 7.50 6.94 -1.35
CA GLY A 84 7.89 6.54 0.01
C GLY A 84 6.77 6.02 0.92
N LEU A 85 5.54 5.86 0.40
CA LEU A 85 4.34 5.46 1.15
C LEU A 85 4.53 4.20 2.03
N MET A 86 5.26 3.21 1.53
CA MET A 86 5.48 1.91 2.19
C MET A 86 6.71 1.90 3.11
N ALA A 87 7.46 2.99 3.16
CA ALA A 87 8.63 3.18 4.01
C ALA A 87 8.51 4.48 4.83
N PRO A 88 7.45 4.65 5.66
CA PRO A 88 7.27 5.86 6.44
C PRO A 88 8.38 5.98 7.49
N GLU A 89 8.92 7.20 7.65
CA GLU A 89 9.82 7.49 8.75
C GLU A 89 9.06 7.39 10.09
N PRO A 90 9.69 6.84 11.14
CA PRO A 90 9.06 6.77 12.45
C PRO A 90 8.85 8.19 13.01
N GLU A 91 7.62 8.47 13.47
CA GLU A 91 7.31 9.71 14.17
C GLU A 91 8.19 9.86 15.44
N PRO A 92 8.70 11.06 15.73
CA PRO A 92 9.69 11.30 16.79
C PRO A 92 9.19 10.97 18.21
N ASP A 93 7.87 10.94 18.42
CA ASP A 93 7.22 10.60 19.70
C ASP A 93 6.65 9.16 19.72
N GLY A 94 6.77 8.41 18.62
CA GLY A 94 6.20 7.08 18.46
C GLY A 94 4.66 7.05 18.45
N ALA A 95 3.99 8.20 18.40
CA ALA A 95 2.54 8.27 18.28
C ALA A 95 2.11 7.90 16.86
N ARG A 96 1.14 7.00 16.76
CA ARG A 96 0.57 6.59 15.48
C ARG A 96 -0.59 7.51 15.11
N ASP A 97 -0.41 8.32 14.08
CA ASP A 97 -1.53 9.02 13.45
C ASP A 97 -2.43 8.01 12.74
N ARG A 98 -3.54 7.64 13.39
CA ARG A 98 -4.48 6.63 12.91
C ARG A 98 -5.22 7.07 11.65
N ALA A 99 -5.54 8.35 11.51
CA ALA A 99 -6.18 8.88 10.31
C ALA A 99 -5.23 8.79 9.11
N ALA A 100 -3.95 9.15 9.31
CA ALA A 100 -2.93 8.99 8.27
C ALA A 100 -2.68 7.50 7.93
N GLU A 101 -2.79 6.59 8.89
CA GLU A 101 -2.71 5.15 8.62
C GLU A 101 -3.86 4.63 7.76
N VAL A 102 -5.09 5.11 7.95
CA VAL A 102 -6.23 4.76 7.08
C VAL A 102 -6.00 5.26 5.66
N ARG A 103 -5.53 6.51 5.52
CA ARG A 103 -5.18 7.10 4.22
C ARG A 103 -4.09 6.29 3.52
N ARG A 104 -3.01 5.95 4.25
CA ARG A 104 -1.94 5.07 3.74
C ARG A 104 -2.47 3.70 3.33
N ALA A 105 -3.36 3.10 4.12
CA ALA A 105 -3.92 1.78 3.80
C ALA A 105 -4.71 1.77 2.50
N ALA A 106 -5.45 2.84 2.17
CA ALA A 106 -6.17 2.95 0.91
C ALA A 106 -5.20 3.02 -0.29
N LEU A 107 -4.19 3.88 -0.22
CA LEU A 107 -3.17 4.02 -1.26
C LEU A 107 -2.33 2.74 -1.42
N ALA A 108 -1.92 2.13 -0.31
CA ALA A 108 -1.18 0.88 -0.29
C ALA A 108 -1.99 -0.26 -0.93
N SER A 109 -3.28 -0.36 -0.58
CA SER A 109 -4.17 -1.37 -1.16
C SER A 109 -4.30 -1.21 -2.68
N LYS A 110 -4.33 0.04 -3.19
CA LYS A 110 -4.33 0.30 -4.63
C LYS A 110 -3.07 -0.24 -5.31
N LEU A 111 -1.88 0.06 -4.77
CA LEU A 111 -0.61 -0.41 -5.33
C LEU A 111 -0.55 -1.95 -5.34
N LEU A 112 -0.85 -2.56 -4.19
CA LEU A 112 -0.79 -4.02 -4.03
C LEU A 112 -1.79 -4.72 -4.95
N LEU A 113 -3.01 -4.20 -5.07
CA LEU A 113 -4.03 -4.79 -5.94
C LEU A 113 -3.60 -4.76 -7.41
N ASN A 114 -3.10 -3.62 -7.91
CA ASN A 114 -2.71 -3.49 -9.31
C ASN A 114 -1.48 -4.33 -9.67
N VAL A 115 -0.55 -4.54 -8.73
CA VAL A 115 0.67 -5.32 -8.98
C VAL A 115 0.44 -6.82 -8.84
N PHE A 116 -0.38 -7.25 -7.87
CA PHE A 116 -0.55 -8.67 -7.54
C PHE A 116 -1.82 -9.30 -8.12
N SER A 117 -2.85 -8.52 -8.48
CA SER A 117 -4.06 -9.03 -9.15
C SER A 117 -3.89 -9.01 -10.68
N THR A 118 -2.92 -9.76 -11.20
CA THR A 118 -2.56 -9.74 -12.63
C THR A 118 -3.51 -10.53 -13.53
N GLY A 119 -4.50 -11.21 -12.95
CA GLY A 119 -5.41 -12.11 -13.68
C GLY A 119 -4.72 -13.36 -14.22
N ALA A 120 -5.42 -14.09 -15.10
CA ALA A 120 -4.92 -15.31 -15.73
C ALA A 120 -5.11 -15.25 -17.26
N GLY A 121 -4.28 -15.99 -18.00
CA GLY A 121 -4.36 -16.11 -19.46
C GLY A 121 -3.31 -15.29 -20.21
N THR A 122 -3.55 -15.08 -21.51
CA THR A 122 -2.62 -14.36 -22.39
C THR A 122 -2.63 -12.86 -22.12
N VAL A 123 -1.43 -12.27 -22.06
CA VAL A 123 -1.24 -10.84 -21.77
C VAL A 123 -0.83 -10.12 -23.04
N SER A 124 -1.53 -9.05 -23.39
CA SER A 124 -1.15 -8.16 -24.49
C SER A 124 0.02 -7.25 -24.09
N ALA A 125 0.75 -6.73 -25.08
CA ALA A 125 1.82 -5.76 -24.84
C ALA A 125 1.34 -4.52 -24.06
N GLY A 126 0.10 -4.06 -24.31
CA GLY A 126 -0.50 -2.94 -23.60
C GLY A 126 -0.79 -3.26 -22.13
N GLN A 127 -1.29 -4.46 -21.84
CA GLN A 127 -1.51 -4.91 -20.45
C GLN A 127 -0.18 -5.05 -19.70
N LEU A 128 0.86 -5.57 -20.36
CA LEU A 128 2.20 -5.66 -19.77
C LEU A 128 2.77 -4.27 -19.48
N ALA A 129 2.69 -3.32 -20.42
CA ALA A 129 3.19 -1.96 -20.24
C ALA A 129 2.47 -1.25 -19.09
N ARG A 130 1.14 -1.42 -18.99
CA ARG A 130 0.35 -0.89 -17.88
C ARG A 130 0.78 -1.47 -16.54
N TRP A 131 0.90 -2.79 -16.44
CA TRP A 131 1.39 -3.45 -15.22
C TRP A 131 2.81 -2.98 -14.87
N GLN A 132 3.69 -2.81 -15.86
CA GLN A 132 5.04 -2.29 -15.62
C GLN A 132 5.02 -0.86 -15.05
N SER A 133 4.06 -0.03 -15.45
CA SER A 133 3.91 1.30 -14.87
C SER A 133 3.40 1.23 -13.42
N ASP A 134 2.37 0.42 -13.16
CA ASP A 134 1.82 0.22 -11.80
C ASP A 134 2.86 -0.37 -10.83
N ALA A 135 3.68 -1.32 -11.29
CA ALA A 135 4.81 -1.83 -10.52
C ALA A 135 5.88 -0.74 -10.25
N GLY A 136 5.94 0.30 -11.10
CA GLY A 136 6.88 1.42 -10.96
C GLY A 136 6.49 2.33 -9.81
N TRP A 137 5.18 2.53 -9.65
CA TRP A 137 4.61 3.19 -8.48
C TRP A 137 4.88 2.41 -7.19
N LEU A 138 4.76 1.08 -7.21
CA LEU A 138 5.11 0.26 -6.04
C LEU A 138 6.60 0.40 -5.68
N GLU A 139 7.51 0.38 -6.66
CA GLU A 139 8.93 0.59 -6.41
C GLU A 139 9.22 1.95 -5.77
N ARG A 140 8.62 3.04 -6.28
CA ARG A 140 8.76 4.37 -5.68
C ARG A 140 8.20 4.44 -4.27
N SER A 141 7.08 3.77 -4.01
CA SER A 141 6.51 3.69 -2.66
C SER A 141 7.43 3.02 -1.65
N LEU A 142 8.33 2.15 -2.12
CA LEU A 142 9.35 1.48 -1.32
C LEU A 142 10.68 2.23 -1.29
N GLY A 143 10.79 3.39 -1.95
CA GLY A 143 12.01 4.19 -2.03
C GLY A 143 12.98 3.77 -3.13
N HIS A 144 12.53 3.00 -4.13
CA HIS A 144 13.35 2.55 -5.26
C HIS A 144 12.97 3.27 -6.57
N PRO A 145 13.92 3.46 -7.49
CA PRO A 145 13.59 3.94 -8.84
C PRO A 145 12.73 2.92 -9.59
N PRO A 146 11.85 3.35 -10.51
CA PRO A 146 11.09 2.44 -11.37
C PRO A 146 12.00 1.47 -12.14
N GLY A 147 11.65 0.18 -12.11
CA GLY A 147 12.43 -0.94 -12.66
C GLY A 147 13.54 -1.47 -11.74
N GLY A 148 13.84 -0.78 -10.64
CA GLY A 148 14.95 -1.12 -9.75
C GLY A 148 14.83 -2.48 -9.06
N LEU A 149 13.61 -3.02 -8.90
CA LEU A 149 13.38 -4.31 -8.24
C LEU A 149 13.16 -5.48 -9.22
N ARG A 150 13.08 -5.22 -10.53
CA ARG A 150 12.65 -6.23 -11.53
C ARG A 150 13.76 -7.08 -12.15
N GLY A 151 14.99 -6.91 -11.68
CA GLY A 151 16.14 -7.74 -12.04
C GLY A 151 16.79 -7.36 -13.38
N GLY A 152 18.07 -6.97 -13.32
CA GLY A 152 18.94 -6.86 -14.51
C GLY A 152 19.92 -5.69 -14.62
N GLY A 153 20.45 -5.10 -13.54
CA GLY A 153 21.70 -4.33 -13.58
C GLY A 153 21.62 -2.86 -13.14
N GLY A 154 22.42 -2.53 -12.12
CA GLY A 154 22.61 -1.18 -11.56
C GLY A 154 22.93 -1.30 -10.07
N ALA A 155 24.10 -1.82 -9.72
CA ALA A 155 25.18 -0.95 -9.22
C ALA A 155 24.72 -0.14 -8.01
N GLY A 156 25.04 -0.66 -6.82
CA GLY A 156 25.02 0.16 -5.62
C GLY A 156 25.84 1.44 -5.85
N PRO A 157 25.52 2.54 -5.16
CA PRO A 157 26.38 3.71 -5.20
C PRO A 157 27.75 3.30 -4.65
N ASP A 158 28.82 3.69 -5.34
CA ASP A 158 30.25 3.50 -5.00
C ASP A 158 30.98 2.27 -5.58
N GLY A 159 31.26 2.32 -6.89
CA GLY A 159 32.36 1.55 -7.48
C GLY A 159 32.91 2.24 -8.73
N PRO A 160 34.09 2.89 -8.69
CA PRO A 160 34.67 3.50 -9.88
C PRO A 160 35.09 2.44 -10.88
N GLY A 161 34.72 2.64 -12.14
CA GLY A 161 35.01 1.73 -13.24
C GLY A 161 36.49 1.42 -13.36
N ALA A 162 36.84 0.14 -13.30
CA ALA A 162 38.11 -0.37 -13.76
C ALA A 162 37.91 -0.99 -15.14
N GLY A 163 38.05 -0.15 -16.18
CA GLY A 163 38.39 -0.65 -17.50
C GLY A 163 39.79 -1.24 -17.43
N LEU A 164 39.90 -2.56 -17.52
CA LEU A 164 41.18 -3.22 -17.79
C LEU A 164 41.25 -3.52 -19.27
N GLY A 165 42.04 -2.69 -19.95
CA GLY A 165 42.40 -2.84 -21.35
C GLY A 165 43.14 -4.15 -21.58
N LEU A 166 42.73 -4.82 -22.66
CA LEU A 166 43.55 -5.80 -23.35
C LEU A 166 44.75 -5.07 -23.97
N GLY A 167 45.95 -5.41 -23.52
CA GLY A 167 47.22 -4.96 -24.11
C GLY A 167 48.20 -6.12 -24.17
N ASP A 168 48.55 -6.48 -25.41
CA ASP A 168 49.64 -7.39 -25.82
C ASP A 168 50.97 -7.08 -25.14
N VAL A 169 51.67 -8.13 -24.66
CA VAL A 169 53.00 -8.59 -25.17
C VAL A 169 53.31 -10.01 -24.68
#